data_AF-A0A853CWV1-F1
#
_entry.id   AF-A0A853CWV1-F1
#
_cell.length_a   1.000
_cell.length_b   1.000
_cell.length_c   1.000
_cell.angle_alpha   90.00
_cell.angle_beta   90.00
_cell.angle_gamma   90.00
#
_symmetry.space_group_name_H-M   'P 1'
#
loop_
_entity.id
_entity.type
_entity.pdbx_description
1 polymer ?
#
loop_
_entity_poly.entity_id
_entity_poly.type
_entity_poly.pdbx_seq_one_letter_code
_entity_poly.pdbx_strand_id
1 'polypeptide(L)'
;MTDSMDDELRNARLHREVLAAMIYAAEHVADVLRVCAAADGDDPSLREAIMTAFGFDEVQADAVLAMQVRRFTPRAIEQSRVQLAGLDELIRGSEVSGGESGFD
;
A
#
# COMPACT_ATOMS: atom_id res chain seq x y z
N MET A 1 -6.96 -5.78 26.82
CA MET A 1 -7.87 -6.05 25.69
C MET A 1 -7.86 -4.90 24.67
N THR A 2 -7.44 -3.69 25.04
CA THR A 2 -7.20 -2.54 24.14
C THR A 2 -6.00 -2.71 23.20
N ASP A 3 -4.89 -3.26 23.69
CA ASP A 3 -3.64 -3.47 22.91
C ASP A 3 -3.85 -4.22 21.57
N SER A 4 -4.65 -5.29 21.59
CA SER A 4 -4.90 -6.12 20.39
C SER A 4 -5.72 -5.41 19.31
N MET A 5 -6.60 -4.49 19.69
CA MET A 5 -7.48 -3.80 18.74
C MET A 5 -6.76 -2.61 18.09
N ASP A 6 -5.88 -1.94 18.84
CA ASP A 6 -4.96 -0.92 18.33
C ASP A 6 -3.93 -1.53 17.36
N ASP A 7 -3.47 -2.76 17.63
CA ASP A 7 -2.59 -3.51 16.75
C ASP A 7 -3.25 -3.89 15.42
N GLU A 8 -4.49 -4.37 15.47
CA GLU A 8 -5.28 -4.71 14.29
C GLU A 8 -5.54 -3.48 13.40
N LEU A 9 -5.93 -2.36 14.00
CA LEU A 9 -6.17 -1.11 13.27
C LEU A 9 -4.88 -0.57 12.63
N ARG A 10 -3.76 -0.61 13.36
CA ARG A 10 -2.46 -0.20 12.85
C ARG A 10 -2.02 -1.07 11.68
N ASN A 11 -2.16 -2.40 11.79
CA ASN A 11 -1.84 -3.33 10.72
C ASN A 11 -2.74 -3.10 9.49
N ALA A 12 -4.04 -2.85 9.69
CA ALA A 12 -4.96 -2.55 8.59
C ALA A 12 -4.56 -1.28 7.83
N ARG A 13 -4.16 -0.21 8.54
CA ARG A 13 -3.67 1.03 7.94
C ARG A 13 -2.39 0.84 7.12
N LEU A 14 -1.41 0.14 7.69
CA LEU A 14 -0.16 -0.18 6.97
C LEU A 14 -0.44 -0.99 5.71
N HIS A 15 -1.28 -2.02 5.80
CA HIS A 15 -1.65 -2.84 4.65
C HIS A 15 -2.38 -2.01 3.57
N ARG A 16 -3.27 -1.11 4.00
CA ARG A 16 -3.99 -0.20 3.10
C ARG A 16 -3.04 0.71 2.32
N GLU A 17 -2.05 1.30 2.99
CA GLU A 17 -1.06 2.18 2.37
C GLU A 17 -0.19 1.44 1.34
N VAL A 18 0.31 0.25 1.69
CA VAL A 18 1.10 -0.58 0.78
C VAL A 18 0.27 -1.03 -0.43
N LEU A 19 -0.98 -1.43 -0.21
CA LEU A 19 -1.89 -1.85 -1.28
C LEU A 19 -2.22 -0.69 -2.23
N ALA A 20 -2.40 0.52 -1.70
CA ALA A 20 -2.61 1.72 -2.50
C ALA A 20 -1.41 2.03 -3.40
N ALA A 21 -0.18 1.94 -2.86
CA ALA A 21 1.04 2.12 -3.64
C ALA A 21 1.17 1.07 -4.76
N MET A 22 0.87 -0.19 -4.48
CA MET A 22 0.89 -1.26 -5.49
C MET A 22 -0.15 -1.05 -6.61
N ILE A 23 -1.36 -0.57 -6.27
CA ILE A 23 -2.39 -0.25 -7.28
C ILE A 23 -1.91 0.89 -8.16
N TYR A 24 -1.41 1.97 -7.56
CA TYR A 24 -0.87 3.11 -8.29
C TYR A 24 0.25 2.67 -9.25
N ALA A 25 1.21 1.89 -8.75
CA ALA A 25 2.31 1.38 -9.55
C ALA A 25 1.84 0.48 -10.70
N ALA A 26 0.80 -0.35 -10.48
CA ALA A 26 0.24 -1.18 -11.53
C ALA A 26 -0.44 -0.38 -12.65
N GLU A 27 -1.09 0.72 -12.31
CA GLU A 27 -1.73 1.62 -13.26
C GLU A 27 -0.72 2.48 -14.03
N HIS A 28 0.44 2.75 -13.43
CA HIS A 28 1.53 3.55 -13.99
C HIS A 28 2.77 2.70 -14.33
N VAL A 29 2.57 1.43 -14.68
CA VAL A 29 3.65 0.44 -14.85
C VAL A 29 4.72 0.89 -15.85
N ALA A 30 4.35 1.62 -16.90
CA ALA A 30 5.30 2.14 -17.88
C ALA A 30 6.28 3.16 -17.26
N ASP A 31 5.81 3.98 -16.32
CA ASP A 31 6.64 4.97 -15.63
C ASP A 31 7.53 4.31 -14.59
N VAL A 32 7.00 3.35 -13.84
CA VAL A 32 7.76 2.53 -12.89
C VAL A 32 8.92 1.83 -13.58
N LEU A 33 8.64 1.14 -14.70
CA LEU A 33 9.68 0.48 -15.49
C LEU A 33 10.71 1.44 -16.06
N ARG A 34 10.32 2.67 -16.42
CA ARG A 34 11.24 3.69 -16.90
C ARG A 34 12.18 4.17 -15.80
N VAL A 35 11.68 4.38 -14.58
CA VAL A 35 12.50 4.73 -13.42
C VAL A 35 13.48 3.61 -13.12
N CYS A 36 13.02 2.35 -13.08
CA CYS A 36 13.90 1.21 -12.86
C CYS A 36 14.97 1.06 -13.95
N ALA A 37 14.60 1.29 -15.22
CA ALA A 37 15.53 1.18 -16.35
C ALA A 37 16.57 2.31 -16.39
N ALA A 38 16.28 3.45 -15.76
CA ALA A 38 17.19 4.59 -15.65
C ALA A 38 18.04 4.56 -14.37
N ALA A 39 17.73 3.68 -13.42
CA ALA A 39 18.49 3.54 -12.19
C ALA A 39 19.80 2.79 -12.48
N ASP A 40 20.92 3.47 -12.30
CA ASP A 40 22.26 2.87 -12.34
C ASP A 40 22.62 2.37 -10.93
N GLY A 41 22.34 1.11 -10.61
CA GLY A 41 22.77 0.53 -9.33
C GLY A 41 22.06 -0.75 -8.88
N ASP A 42 22.43 -1.20 -7.68
CA ASP A 42 21.87 -2.35 -6.99
C ASP A 42 20.49 -2.05 -6.36
N ASP A 43 19.83 -3.06 -5.78
CA ASP A 43 18.49 -2.96 -5.15
C ASP A 43 18.25 -1.74 -4.24
N PRO A 44 19.21 -1.28 -3.39
CA PRO A 44 19.02 -0.06 -2.60
C PRO A 44 18.84 1.20 -3.45
N SER A 45 19.53 1.28 -4.59
CA SER A 45 19.46 2.43 -5.51
C SER A 45 18.12 2.46 -6.25
N LEU A 46 17.60 1.27 -6.62
CA LEU A 46 16.27 1.13 -7.20
C LEU A 46 15.16 1.55 -6.23
N ARG A 47 15.28 1.15 -4.96
CA ARG A 47 14.35 1.55 -3.91
C ARG A 47 14.30 3.07 -3.74
N GLU A 48 15.46 3.70 -3.59
CA GLU A 48 15.57 5.16 -3.46
C GLU A 48 15.02 5.89 -4.69
N ALA A 49 15.27 5.38 -5.90
CA ALA A 49 14.73 5.94 -7.14
C ALA A 49 13.19 5.87 -7.19
N ILE A 50 12.60 4.72 -6.81
CA ILE A 50 11.15 4.55 -6.73
C ILE A 50 10.53 5.46 -5.65
N MET A 51 11.13 5.51 -4.46
CA MET A 51 10.68 6.40 -3.39
C MET A 51 10.66 7.86 -3.85
N THR A 52 11.76 8.32 -4.47
CA THR A 52 11.91 9.71 -4.92
C THR A 52 10.93 10.04 -6.06
N ALA A 53 10.74 9.13 -7.01
CA ALA A 53 9.91 9.38 -8.18
C ALA A 53 8.40 9.41 -7.84
N PHE A 54 7.96 8.59 -6.87
CA PHE A 54 6.54 8.38 -6.60
C PHE A 54 6.09 8.83 -5.21
N GLY A 55 7.01 9.32 -4.37
CA GLY A 55 6.70 9.77 -3.00
C GLY A 55 6.36 8.62 -2.05
N PHE A 56 6.87 7.42 -2.33
CA PHE A 56 6.64 6.24 -1.50
C PHE A 56 7.61 6.17 -0.33
N ASP A 57 7.15 5.57 0.77
CA ASP A 57 8.05 5.13 1.83
C ASP A 57 8.83 3.87 1.43
N GLU A 58 9.73 3.45 2.31
CA GLU A 58 10.61 2.30 2.08
C GLU A 58 9.84 0.99 1.87
N VAL A 59 8.79 0.75 2.66
CA VAL A 59 7.98 -0.48 2.63
C VAL A 59 7.13 -0.52 1.36
N GLN A 60 6.57 0.62 0.97
CA GLN A 60 5.80 0.79 -0.25
C GLN A 60 6.69 0.58 -1.49
N ALA A 61 7.88 1.19 -1.52
CA ALA A 61 8.82 1.01 -2.63
C ALA A 61 9.26 -0.44 -2.78
N ASP A 62 9.56 -1.13 -1.68
CA ASP A 62 9.88 -2.55 -1.68
C ASP A 62 8.72 -3.41 -2.18
N ALA A 63 7.50 -3.11 -1.74
CA ALA A 63 6.31 -3.82 -2.20
C ALA A 63 6.08 -3.65 -3.70
N VAL A 64 6.31 -2.45 -4.25
CA VAL A 64 6.23 -2.15 -5.68
C VAL A 64 7.30 -2.92 -6.47
N LEU A 65 8.55 -2.91 -6.01
CA LEU A 65 9.64 -3.65 -6.66
C LEU A 65 9.43 -5.17 -6.61
N ALA A 66 8.77 -5.68 -5.58
CA ALA A 66 8.42 -7.10 -5.43
C ALA A 66 7.19 -7.54 -6.26
N MET A 67 6.52 -6.62 -6.98
CA MET A 67 5.33 -6.95 -7.75
C MET A 67 5.64 -7.91 -8.89
N GLN A 68 4.76 -8.91 -9.04
CA GLN A 68 4.86 -9.88 -10.13
C GLN A 68 4.05 -9.39 -11.34
N VAL A 69 4.55 -9.59 -12.55
CA VAL A 69 3.94 -9.10 -13.81
C VAL A 69 2.43 -9.40 -13.93
N ARG A 70 1.96 -10.54 -13.41
CA ARG A 70 0.53 -10.90 -13.39
C ARG A 70 -0.38 -9.92 -12.63
N ARG A 71 0.18 -9.12 -11.72
CA ARG A 71 -0.54 -8.11 -10.93
C ARG A 71 -0.92 -6.88 -11.75
N PHE A 72 -0.32 -6.68 -12.94
CA PHE A 72 -0.65 -5.58 -13.84
C PHE A 72 -1.87 -5.84 -14.73
N THR A 73 -2.46 -7.04 -14.66
CA THR A 73 -3.68 -7.33 -15.42
C THR A 73 -4.86 -6.51 -14.89
N PRO A 74 -5.80 -6.07 -15.75
CA PRO A 74 -6.97 -5.31 -15.31
C PRO A 74 -7.77 -6.02 -14.20
N ARG A 75 -7.87 -7.36 -14.30
CA ARG A 75 -8.54 -8.18 -13.28
C ARG A 75 -7.83 -8.12 -11.93
N ALA A 76 -6.49 -8.21 -11.90
CA ALA A 76 -5.73 -8.17 -10.66
C ALA A 76 -5.76 -6.79 -10.00
N ILE A 77 -5.74 -5.72 -10.80
CA ILE A 77 -5.89 -4.33 -10.33
C ILE A 77 -7.28 -4.17 -9.70
N GLU A 78 -8.34 -4.62 -10.37
CA GLU A 78 -9.71 -4.52 -9.85
C GLU A 78 -9.88 -5.30 -8.53
N GLN A 79 -9.33 -6.52 -8.44
CA GLN A 79 -9.31 -7.28 -7.19
C GLN A 79 -8.59 -6.54 -6.06
N SER A 80 -7.48 -5.86 -6.39
CA SER A 80 -6.71 -5.08 -5.41
C SER A 80 -7.51 -3.85 -4.95
N ARG A 81 -8.26 -3.19 -5.85
CA ARG A 81 -9.16 -2.07 -5.50
C ARG A 81 -10.31 -2.52 -4.59
N VAL A 82 -10.91 -3.68 -4.86
CA VAL A 82 -11.94 -4.26 -3.97
C VAL A 82 -11.37 -4.54 -2.58
N GLN A 83 -10.15 -5.09 -2.50
CA GLN A 83 -9.47 -5.32 -1.23
C GLN A 83 -9.19 -4.01 -0.49
N LEU A 84 -8.73 -2.97 -1.20
CA LEU A 84 -8.49 -1.64 -0.65
C LEU A 84 -9.77 -1.04 -0.06
N ALA A 85 -10.88 -1.11 -0.79
CA ALA A 85 -12.18 -0.64 -0.30
C ALA A 85 -12.61 -1.39 0.97
N GLY A 86 -12.37 -2.71 1.04
CA GLY A 86 -12.64 -3.49 2.25
C GLY A 86 -11.81 -3.05 3.46
N LEU A 87 -10.53 -2.71 3.26
CA LEU A 87 -9.67 -2.16 4.31
C LEU A 87 -10.13 -0.77 4.75
N ASP A 88 -10.57 0.08 3.82
CA ASP A 88 -11.12 1.40 4.12
C ASP A 88 -12.38 1.31 5.00
N GLU A 89 -13.29 0.38 4.70
CA GLU A 89 -14.49 0.15 5.53
C GLU A 89 -14.13 -0.39 6.92
N LEU A 90 -13.16 -1.32 7.01
CA LEU A 90 -12.70 -1.86 8.29
C LEU A 90 -12.11 -0.75 9.18
N ILE A 91 -11.20 0.07 8.64
CA ILE A 91 -10.55 1.16 9.36
C ILE A 91 -11.61 2.15 9.87
N ARG A 92 -12.54 2.55 9.01
CA ARG A 92 -13.63 3.47 9.37
C ARG A 92 -14.53 2.89 10.46
N GLY A 93 -14.90 1.62 10.36
CA GLY A 93 -15.74 0.95 11.35
C GLY A 93 -15.10 0.88 12.73
N SER A 94 -13.79 0.63 12.80
CA SER A 94 -13.03 0.60 14.05
C SER A 94 -12.90 1.97 14.70
N GLU A 95 -12.82 3.05 13.92
CA GLU A 95 -12.75 4.43 14.43
C GLU A 95 -14.07 4.89 15.06
N VAL A 96 -15.22 4.47 14.51
CA VAL A 96 -16.54 4.82 15.05
C VAL A 96 -16.83 4.08 16.37
N SER A 97 -16.45 2.80 16.47
CA SER A 97 -16.72 1.98 17.65
C SER A 97 -15.90 2.38 18.90
N GLY A 98 -14.75 3.02 18.71
CA GLY A 98 -13.91 3.53 19.81
C GLY A 98 -14.41 4.83 20.46
N GLY A 99 -15.41 5.50 19.89
CA GLY A 99 -15.88 6.83 20.31
C GLY A 99 -17.05 6.85 21.32
N GLU A 100 -17.74 5.73 21.57
CA GLU A 100 -19.01 5.73 22.33
C GLU A 100 -18.92 5.22 23.79
N SER A 101 -17.73 5.02 24.37
CA SER A 101 -17.59 4.42 25.72
C SER A 101 -17.30 5.41 26.87
N GLY A 102 -17.56 6.71 26.68
CA GLY A 102 -17.23 7.74 27.66
C GLY A 102 -18.37 8.71 27.97
N PHE A 103 -19.52 8.22 28.44
CA PHE A 103 -20.51 9.09 29.10
C PHE A 103 -21.30 8.31 30.16
N ASP A 104 -20.85 8.41 31.41
CA ASP A 104 -21.63 8.16 32.62
C ASP A 104 -21.30 9.29 33.64
#